data_AF-A0A497GXX4-F1
#
_entry.id   AF-A0A497GXX4-F1
#
_cell.length_a   1.000
_cell.length_b   1.000
_cell.length_c   1.000
_cell.angle_alpha   90.00
_cell.angle_beta   90.00
_cell.angle_gamma   90.00
#
_symmetry.space_group_name_H-M   'P 1'
#
loop_
_entity.id
_entity.type
_entity.pdbx_description
1 polymer ?
#
loop_
_entity_poly.entity_id
_entity_poly.type
_entity_poly.pdbx_seq_one_letter_code
_entity_poly.pdbx_strand_id
1 'polypeptide(L)'
;MHLTAEEERILEGEEGWAASKAMEILVALGDAVGADRLIPVEWAHVSGVSYKNLGDEGASLLERFASDGRFRIRTTLNPIGMDLERWG
;
A
#
# COMPACT_ATOMS: atom_id res chain seq x y z
N MET A 1 4.34 8.46 -16.53
CA MET A 1 5.29 8.02 -15.48
C MET A 1 6.52 7.34 -16.08
N HIS A 2 7.72 7.63 -15.56
CA HIS A 2 8.95 6.91 -15.85
C HIS A 2 9.31 6.03 -14.66
N LEU A 3 9.27 4.71 -14.87
CA LEU A 3 9.58 3.70 -13.88
C LEU A 3 11.02 3.21 -14.04
N THR A 4 11.62 2.82 -12.93
CA THR A 4 12.87 2.06 -12.91
C THR A 4 12.60 0.60 -13.25
N ALA A 5 13.64 -0.14 -13.66
CA ALA A 5 13.53 -1.56 -13.93
C ALA A 5 13.03 -2.40 -12.73
N GLU A 6 13.21 -1.91 -11.49
CA GLU A 6 12.64 -2.57 -10.30
C GLU A 6 11.14 -2.30 -10.20
N GLU A 7 10.71 -1.05 -10.38
CA GLU A 7 9.30 -0.67 -10.32
C GLU A 7 8.48 -1.33 -11.45
N GLU A 8 9.08 -1.49 -12.64
CA GLU A 8 8.49 -2.23 -13.76
C GLU A 8 8.27 -3.71 -13.40
N ARG A 9 9.28 -4.40 -12.85
CA ARG A 9 9.12 -5.80 -12.40
C ARG A 9 8.05 -5.96 -11.33
N ILE A 10 7.96 -5.00 -10.40
CA ILE A 10 6.89 -4.99 -9.39
C ILE A 10 5.53 -4.85 -10.07
N LEU A 11 5.37 -3.90 -10.99
CA LEU A 11 4.13 -3.66 -11.73
C LEU A 11 3.71 -4.91 -12.50
N GLU A 12 4.65 -5.61 -13.14
CA GLU A 12 4.46 -6.86 -13.89
C GLU A 12 4.09 -8.07 -13.02
N GLY A 13 4.16 -7.94 -11.69
CA GLY A 13 3.72 -8.99 -10.76
C GLY A 13 4.80 -9.92 -10.26
N GLU A 14 6.08 -9.64 -10.53
CA GLU A 14 7.18 -10.49 -10.09
C GLU A 14 7.30 -10.60 -8.55
N GLU A 15 6.73 -9.63 -7.84
CA GLU A 15 6.82 -9.54 -6.37
C GLU A 15 5.47 -9.78 -5.66
N GLY A 16 4.54 -10.46 -6.35
CA GLY A 16 3.25 -10.84 -5.82
C GLY A 16 2.13 -9.85 -6.12
N TRP A 17 0.90 -10.28 -5.83
CA TRP A 17 -0.32 -9.55 -6.16
C TRP A 17 -0.39 -8.22 -5.38
N ALA A 18 -0.10 -8.23 -4.08
CA ALA A 18 -0.18 -7.02 -3.25
C ALA A 18 0.78 -5.91 -3.75
N ALA A 19 2.02 -6.27 -4.10
CA ALA A 19 3.01 -5.30 -4.55
C ALA A 19 2.65 -4.73 -5.93
N SER A 20 2.26 -5.60 -6.88
CA SER A 20 1.79 -5.17 -8.20
C SER A 20 0.55 -4.29 -8.12
N LYS A 21 -0.44 -4.66 -7.29
CA LYS A 21 -1.66 -3.87 -7.14
C LYS A 21 -1.40 -2.50 -6.53
N ALA A 22 -0.49 -2.42 -5.56
CA ALA A 22 -0.06 -1.14 -4.99
C ALA A 22 0.68 -0.28 -6.04
N MET A 23 1.55 -0.88 -6.84
CA MET A 23 2.27 -0.18 -7.92
C MET A 23 1.31 0.33 -9.00
N GLU A 24 0.32 -0.48 -9.41
CA GLU A 24 -0.73 -0.08 -10.36
C GLU A 24 -1.46 1.19 -9.87
N ILE A 25 -1.81 1.26 -8.59
CA ILE A 25 -2.44 2.43 -7.97
C ILE A 25 -1.51 3.65 -8.01
N LEU A 26 -0.23 3.48 -7.67
CA LEU A 26 0.76 4.56 -7.68
C LEU A 26 1.00 5.11 -9.08
N VAL A 27 1.11 4.23 -10.09
CA VAL A 27 1.28 4.62 -11.50
C VAL A 27 0.04 5.37 -12.00
N ALA A 28 -1.16 4.83 -11.74
CA ALA A 28 -2.40 5.49 -12.15
C ALA A 28 -2.56 6.88 -11.52
N LEU A 29 -2.21 7.02 -10.24
CA LEU A 29 -2.21 8.32 -9.56
C LEU A 29 -1.16 9.25 -10.16
N GLY A 30 0.06 8.75 -10.38
CA GLY A 30 1.14 9.50 -11.00
C GLY A 30 0.77 10.04 -12.37
N ASP A 31 0.21 9.19 -13.24
CA ASP A 31 -0.26 9.61 -14.56
C ASP A 31 -1.42 10.62 -14.46
N ALA A 32 -2.35 10.44 -13.53
CA ALA A 32 -3.48 11.36 -13.34
C ALA A 32 -3.05 12.76 -12.89
N VAL A 33 -1.96 12.88 -12.13
CA VAL A 33 -1.41 14.17 -11.68
C VAL A 33 -0.27 14.69 -12.56
N GLY A 34 0.10 13.97 -13.62
CA GLY A 34 1.21 14.33 -14.50
C GLY A 34 2.58 14.24 -13.83
N ALA A 35 2.77 13.29 -12.91
CA ALA A 35 4.06 13.05 -12.28
C ALA A 35 5.05 12.39 -13.26
N ASP A 36 6.30 12.83 -13.21
CA ASP A 36 7.36 12.27 -14.05
C ASP A 36 7.87 10.92 -13.53
N ARG A 37 8.00 10.76 -12.20
CA ARG A 37 8.59 9.57 -11.55
C ARG A 37 8.13 9.41 -10.11
N LEU A 38 8.31 8.22 -9.55
CA LEU A 38 8.18 7.99 -8.12
C LEU A 38 9.41 8.53 -7.37
N ILE A 39 9.22 8.86 -6.09
CA ILE A 39 10.29 9.30 -5.19
C ILE A 39 10.42 8.26 -4.06
N PRO A 40 11.61 7.69 -3.82
CA PRO A 40 11.80 6.73 -2.74
C PRO A 40 11.61 7.40 -1.38
N VAL A 41 11.02 6.66 -0.44
CA VAL A 41 10.79 7.09 0.94
C VAL A 41 11.39 6.08 1.90
N GLU A 42 11.90 6.55 3.04
CA GLU A 42 12.52 5.70 4.07
C GLU A 42 11.57 5.34 5.22
N TRP A 43 10.54 6.16 5.43
CA TRP A 43 9.59 6.01 6.53
C TRP A 43 8.17 6.38 6.10
N ALA A 44 7.19 5.57 6.52
CA ALA A 44 5.77 5.85 6.32
C ALA A 44 4.99 5.81 7.63
N HIS A 45 4.00 6.70 7.73
CA HIS A 45 2.98 6.66 8.76
C HIS A 45 1.61 6.58 8.08
N VAL A 46 0.89 5.50 8.32
CA VAL A 46 -0.45 5.29 7.75
C VAL A 46 -1.48 5.90 8.70
N SER A 47 -1.88 7.13 8.38
CA SER A 47 -2.85 7.88 9.17
C SER A 47 -4.29 7.52 8.78
N GLY A 48 -5.20 7.63 9.74
CA GLY A 48 -6.64 7.55 9.47
C GLY A 48 -7.12 6.15 9.05
N VAL A 49 -6.47 5.08 9.50
CA VAL A 49 -6.94 3.70 9.29
C VAL A 49 -7.80 3.29 10.48
N SER A 50 -9.06 2.92 10.23
CA SER A 50 -9.97 2.37 11.24
C SER A 50 -11.05 1.54 10.57
N TYR A 51 -11.68 0.62 11.31
CA TYR A 51 -12.85 -0.07 10.76
C TYR A 51 -14.00 0.91 10.46
N LYS A 52 -14.13 1.99 11.25
CA LYS A 52 -15.19 3.00 11.09
C LYS A 52 -15.20 3.68 9.71
N ASN A 53 -14.03 3.89 9.09
CA ASN A 53 -13.95 4.51 7.77
C ASN A 53 -13.72 3.54 6.63
N LEU A 54 -13.24 2.33 6.91
CA LEU A 54 -13.01 1.29 5.91
C LEU A 54 -14.23 0.42 5.64
N GLY A 55 -15.05 0.17 6.68
CA GLY A 55 -16.12 -0.82 6.61
C GLY A 55 -15.63 -2.22 6.26
N ASP A 56 -16.56 -3.09 5.89
CA ASP A 56 -16.26 -4.48 5.53
C ASP A 56 -15.49 -4.59 4.22
N GLU A 57 -15.76 -3.72 3.23
CA GLU A 57 -15.06 -3.79 1.96
C GLU A 57 -13.60 -3.37 2.11
N GLY A 58 -13.33 -2.30 2.86
CA GLY A 58 -11.98 -1.86 3.15
C GLY A 58 -11.21 -2.88 4.00
N ALA A 59 -11.86 -3.50 4.99
CA ALA A 59 -11.26 -4.58 5.77
C ALA A 59 -10.90 -5.78 4.88
N SER A 60 -11.83 -6.23 4.03
CA SER A 60 -11.62 -7.33 3.08
C SER A 60 -10.49 -7.04 2.09
N LEU A 61 -10.38 -5.78 1.63
CA LEU A 61 -9.28 -5.34 0.78
C LEU A 61 -7.93 -5.44 1.52
N LEU A 62 -7.86 -4.98 2.77
CA LEU A 62 -6.64 -5.09 3.59
C LEU A 62 -6.27 -6.55 3.86
N GLU A 63 -7.23 -7.43 4.13
CA GLU A 63 -6.99 -8.88 4.26
C GLU A 63 -6.41 -9.47 2.97
N ARG A 64 -6.93 -9.03 1.81
CA ARG A 64 -6.42 -9.45 0.52
C ARG A 64 -4.99 -8.95 0.30
N PHE A 65 -4.67 -7.70 0.62
CA PHE A 65 -3.29 -7.21 0.61
C PHE A 65 -2.40 -7.98 1.60
N ALA A 66 -2.90 -8.40 2.76
CA ALA A 66 -2.13 -9.15 3.76
C ALA A 66 -1.82 -10.60 3.33
N SER A 67 -2.55 -11.14 2.35
CA SER A 67 -2.35 -12.52 1.87
C SER A 67 -0.92 -12.77 1.37
N ASP A 68 -0.31 -11.81 0.67
CA ASP A 68 1.09 -11.87 0.21
C ASP A 68 1.88 -10.56 0.42
N GLY A 69 1.23 -9.47 0.85
CA GLY A 69 1.87 -8.17 1.09
C GLY A 69 2.69 -8.10 2.38
N ARG A 70 3.78 -7.33 2.34
CA ARG A 70 4.67 -7.06 3.48
C ARG A 70 5.13 -5.60 3.47
N PHE A 71 5.32 -5.01 4.65
CA PHE A 71 5.95 -3.70 4.78
C PHE A 71 7.43 -3.78 4.42
N ARG A 72 7.91 -2.86 3.56
CA ARG A 72 9.32 -2.81 3.11
C ARG A 72 10.16 -1.76 3.83
N ILE A 73 9.51 -0.70 4.27
CA ILE A 73 10.13 0.38 5.03
C ILE A 73 9.50 0.39 6.42
N ARG A 74 10.18 1.06 7.36
CA ARG A 74 9.60 1.28 8.68
C ARG A 74 8.23 1.93 8.49
N THR A 75 7.20 1.28 9.03
CA THR A 75 5.81 1.72 8.86
C THR A 75 5.15 1.75 10.22
N THR A 76 4.43 2.83 10.51
CA THR A 76 3.64 3.00 11.73
C THR A 76 2.19 3.28 11.34
N LEU A 77 1.26 3.05 12.26
CA LEU A 77 -0.15 3.35 12.07
C LEU A 77 -0.73 4.01 13.32
N ASN A 78 -1.89 4.64 13.18
CA ASN A 78 -2.65 5.13 14.33
C ASN A 78 -3.16 3.96 15.20
N PRO A 79 -3.27 4.13 16.54
CA PRO A 79 -3.71 3.05 17.44
C PRO A 79 -5.08 2.47 17.10
N ILE A 80 -6.01 3.29 16.59
CA ILE A 80 -7.38 2.87 16.22
C ILE A 80 -7.39 1.92 15.01
N GLY A 81 -6.29 1.84 14.24
CA GLY A 81 -6.13 0.89 13.15
C GLY A 81 -5.63 -0.49 13.62
N MET A 82 -5.35 -0.68 14.91
CA MET A 82 -4.97 -1.98 15.46
C MET A 82 -6.21 -2.79 15.86
N ASP A 83 -6.11 -4.10 15.70
CA ASP A 83 -7.11 -5.05 16.21
C ASP A 83 -7.13 -5.00 17.75
N LEU A 84 -8.22 -4.46 18.30
CA LEU A 84 -8.39 -4.31 19.73
C LEU A 84 -8.58 -5.64 20.47
N GLU A 85 -9.02 -6.71 19.80
CA GLU A 85 -9.14 -8.02 20.46
C GLU A 85 -7.76 -8.65 20.71
N ARG A 86 -6.80 -8.38 19.81
CA ARG A 86 -5.43 -8.91 19.92
C ARG A 86 -4.46 -7.99 20.66
N TRP A 87 -4.77 -6.70 20.78
CA TRP A 87 -3.82 -5.67 21.26
C TRP A 87 -4.43 -4.62 22.21
N GLY A 88 -5.69 -4.80 22.63
CA GLY A 88 -6.41 -3.90 23.55
C GLY A 88 -6.53 -4.40 24.99
#